data_AF-A0A534IT53-F1
#
_entry.id   AF-A0A534IT53-F1
#
_cell.length_a   1.000
_cell.length_b   1.000
_cell.length_c   1.000
_cell.angle_alpha   90.00
_cell.angle_beta   90.00
_cell.angle_gamma   90.00
#
_symmetry.space_group_name_H-M   'P 1'
#
loop_
_entity.id
_entity.type
_entity.pdbx_description
1 polymer ?
#
loop_
_entity_poly.entity_id
_entity_poly.type
_entity_poly.pdbx_seq_one_letter_code
_entity_poly.pdbx_strand_id
1 'polypeptide(L)'
;MARTATRGKRRSPSASPPADWDIPRVVHLYADPSSGTLRVGEIADHFRDELGIPCDVREDFFSHHGGPDREALARAIAATRVRNIMRPFQPMEPLFGEVQFELRLLDEPAKRVPGILYDAYRYLRLMRELLPPRERTLRALHVAFEHRILGTFDEDGRYHARAVVCGYPSVVSTSGIVEGPAKPAAYYKVKAQLSIALGAIPFDAAKEPFKGQFIDYDDPRLTRVATGYALQAAMYHITKEPFCEDPDCRLFNAHWQAELIRAQVQSHRLCQRHREIARRVARAEPSAKGLSREPASGRRESHGRGR
;
A
#
# COMPACT_ATOMS: atom_id res chain seq x y z
N MET A 1 -4.59 62.93 -16.54
CA MET A 1 -3.40 62.28 -15.96
C MET A 1 -3.82 60.93 -15.39
N ALA A 2 -3.63 59.86 -16.16
CA ALA A 2 -3.93 58.49 -15.73
C ALA A 2 -2.73 57.93 -14.94
N ARG A 3 -2.97 57.48 -13.70
CA ARG A 3 -1.97 56.73 -12.92
C ARG A 3 -2.17 55.23 -13.18
N THR A 4 -1.23 54.67 -13.92
CA THR A 4 -1.08 53.24 -14.19
C THR A 4 -0.70 52.51 -12.90
N ALA A 5 -1.59 51.67 -12.39
CA ALA A 5 -1.28 50.74 -11.31
C ALA A 5 -0.47 49.56 -11.88
N THR A 6 0.80 49.47 -11.50
CA THR A 6 1.69 48.35 -11.81
C THR A 6 1.15 47.08 -11.15
N ARG A 7 0.67 46.15 -11.99
CA ARG A 7 0.34 44.76 -11.64
C ARG A 7 1.59 44.09 -11.06
N GLY A 8 1.56 43.77 -9.78
CA GLY A 8 2.58 42.96 -9.13
C GLY A 8 2.70 41.60 -9.83
N LYS A 9 3.91 41.27 -10.29
CA LYS A 9 4.29 39.94 -10.79
C LYS A 9 3.96 38.91 -9.70
N ARG A 10 2.92 38.09 -9.91
CA ARG A 10 2.72 36.86 -9.14
C ARG A 10 3.99 36.02 -9.31
N ARG A 11 4.74 35.84 -8.22
CA ARG A 11 5.86 34.88 -8.18
C ARG A 11 5.33 33.53 -8.62
N SER A 12 5.93 32.95 -9.66
CA SER A 12 5.71 31.56 -10.01
C SER A 12 6.01 30.70 -8.77
N PRO A 13 5.22 29.66 -8.47
CA PRO A 13 5.57 28.73 -7.40
C PRO A 13 6.97 28.17 -7.70
N SER A 14 7.85 28.13 -6.70
CA SER A 14 9.20 27.57 -6.85
C SER A 14 9.13 26.15 -7.44
N ALA A 15 9.97 25.86 -8.43
CA ALA A 15 10.00 24.56 -9.10
C ALA A 15 10.54 23.42 -8.21
N SER A 16 11.24 23.76 -7.13
CA SER A 16 11.78 22.79 -6.18
C SER A 16 10.70 22.25 -5.23
N PRO A 17 10.79 20.98 -4.82
CA PRO A 17 9.94 20.43 -3.77
C PRO A 17 10.06 21.23 -2.45
N PRO A 18 9.00 21.30 -1.65
CA PRO A 18 9.06 21.75 -0.26
C PRO A 18 10.13 20.98 0.54
N ALA A 19 10.77 21.67 1.50
CA ALA A 19 11.88 21.11 2.26
C ALA A 19 11.46 20.00 3.24
N ASP A 20 10.19 19.97 3.61
CA ASP A 20 9.54 18.98 4.47
C ASP A 20 9.12 17.70 3.72
N TRP A 21 9.31 17.63 2.40
CA TRP A 21 9.00 16.42 1.63
C TRP A 21 10.06 15.32 1.79
N ASP A 22 9.60 14.14 2.21
CA ASP A 22 10.41 12.94 2.31
C ASP A 22 10.45 12.20 0.98
N ILE A 23 11.21 12.72 0.02
CA ILE A 23 11.34 12.07 -1.29
C ILE A 23 12.21 10.81 -1.16
N PRO A 24 11.66 9.61 -1.43
CA PRO A 24 12.42 8.37 -1.37
C PRO A 24 13.38 8.28 -2.56
N ARG A 25 14.53 7.65 -2.36
CA ARG A 25 15.50 7.36 -3.42
C ARG A 25 15.28 6.00 -4.06
N VAL A 26 14.53 5.13 -3.40
CA VAL A 26 14.19 3.79 -3.88
C VAL A 26 12.81 3.42 -3.35
N VAL A 27 12.07 2.65 -4.15
CA VAL A 27 10.83 2.00 -3.73
C VAL A 27 11.02 0.48 -3.78
N HIS A 28 10.79 -0.19 -2.67
CA HIS A 28 10.73 -1.65 -2.60
C HIS A 28 9.27 -2.09 -2.68
N LEU A 29 8.94 -2.82 -3.72
CA LEU A 29 7.61 -3.39 -3.96
C LEU A 29 7.65 -4.89 -3.66
N TYR A 30 6.83 -5.37 -2.73
CA TYR A 30 6.75 -6.79 -2.36
C TYR A 30 5.51 -7.42 -2.98
N ALA A 31 5.68 -8.50 -3.73
CA ALA A 31 4.59 -9.12 -4.46
C ALA A 31 3.59 -9.88 -3.58
N ASP A 32 2.35 -9.99 -4.05
CA ASP A 32 1.35 -10.89 -3.49
C ASP A 32 1.23 -12.13 -4.41
N PRO A 33 1.90 -13.24 -4.09
CA PRO A 33 1.88 -14.45 -4.92
C PRO A 33 0.51 -15.13 -4.95
N SER A 34 -0.42 -14.75 -4.06
CA SER A 34 -1.77 -15.29 -4.04
C SER A 34 -2.71 -14.66 -5.07
N SER A 35 -2.27 -13.58 -5.73
CA SER A 35 -3.03 -12.96 -6.80
C SER A 35 -2.45 -13.24 -8.19
N GLY A 36 -3.19 -14.00 -8.98
CA GLY A 36 -2.78 -14.43 -10.32
C GLY A 36 -2.80 -13.33 -11.37
N THR A 37 -3.52 -12.22 -11.16
CA THR A 37 -3.60 -11.08 -12.11
C THR A 37 -2.79 -9.87 -11.70
N LEU A 38 -2.28 -9.81 -10.46
CA LEU A 38 -1.40 -8.72 -10.03
C LEU A 38 -0.05 -8.81 -10.77
N ARG A 39 0.37 -7.70 -11.38
CA ARG A 39 1.63 -7.57 -12.11
C ARG A 39 2.46 -6.45 -11.49
N VAL A 40 3.23 -6.78 -10.46
CA VAL A 40 4.02 -5.78 -9.70
C VAL A 40 5.10 -5.11 -10.56
N GLY A 41 5.63 -5.81 -11.57
CA GLY A 41 6.53 -5.21 -12.56
C GLY A 41 5.91 -4.00 -13.27
N GLU A 42 4.66 -4.10 -13.71
CA GLU A 42 3.96 -2.96 -14.35
C GLU A 42 3.76 -1.79 -13.38
N ILE A 43 3.58 -2.06 -12.08
CA ILE A 43 3.48 -1.02 -11.05
C ILE A 43 4.85 -0.34 -10.87
N ALA A 44 5.94 -1.11 -10.85
CA ALA A 44 7.30 -0.60 -10.79
C ALA A 44 7.62 0.31 -11.98
N ASP A 45 7.22 -0.10 -13.18
CA ASP A 45 7.39 0.69 -14.41
C ASP A 45 6.64 2.01 -14.31
N HIS A 46 5.38 1.96 -13.87
CA HIS A 46 4.56 3.15 -13.68
C HIS A 46 5.15 4.13 -12.65
N PHE A 47 5.76 3.63 -11.58
CA PHE A 47 6.44 4.47 -10.59
C PHE A 47 7.67 5.18 -11.16
N ARG A 48 8.47 4.47 -11.98
CA ARG A 48 9.62 5.07 -12.64
C ARG A 48 9.19 6.17 -13.60
N ASP A 49 8.11 5.95 -14.34
CA ASP A 49 7.58 6.93 -15.30
C ASP A 49 6.93 8.14 -14.63
N GLU A 50 6.10 7.92 -13.61
CA GLU A 50 5.30 9.00 -12.99
C GLU A 50 6.11 9.79 -11.95
N LEU A 51 6.97 9.12 -11.17
CA LEU A 51 7.72 9.73 -10.06
C LEU A 51 9.23 9.83 -10.29
N GLY A 52 9.78 9.17 -11.30
CA GLY A 52 11.24 9.16 -11.54
C GLY A 52 12.04 8.43 -10.45
N ILE A 53 11.40 7.60 -9.62
CA ILE A 53 12.04 6.90 -8.50
C ILE A 53 12.32 5.45 -8.92
N PRO A 54 13.55 4.93 -8.75
CA PRO A 54 13.85 3.55 -9.07
C PRO A 54 13.08 2.60 -8.15
N CYS A 55 12.65 1.48 -8.72
CA CYS A 55 11.90 0.45 -8.02
C CYS A 55 12.66 -0.88 -8.02
N ASP A 56 12.59 -1.56 -6.90
CA ASP A 56 13.10 -2.91 -6.67
C ASP A 56 11.89 -3.80 -6.37
N VAL A 57 11.66 -4.81 -7.21
CA VAL A 57 10.54 -5.76 -7.06
C VAL A 57 11.07 -7.00 -6.36
N ARG A 58 10.49 -7.30 -5.19
CA ARG A 58 10.86 -8.42 -4.33
C ARG A 58 9.75 -9.47 -4.31
N GLU A 59 10.08 -10.64 -3.78
CA GLU A 59 9.09 -11.63 -3.36
C GLU A 59 8.15 -11.06 -2.28
N ASP A 60 7.21 -11.88 -1.78
CA ASP A 60 6.31 -11.43 -0.72
C ASP A 60 7.08 -11.03 0.54
N PHE A 61 6.48 -10.12 1.31
CA PHE A 61 7.17 -9.45 2.40
C PHE A 61 7.70 -10.42 3.46
N PHE A 62 6.95 -11.47 3.80
CA PHE A 62 7.34 -12.41 4.85
C PHE A 62 8.29 -13.49 4.36
N SER A 63 8.23 -13.89 3.09
CA SER A 63 9.30 -14.70 2.50
C SER A 63 10.62 -13.94 2.50
N HIS A 64 10.59 -12.64 2.23
CA HIS A 64 11.78 -11.80 2.17
C HIS A 64 12.36 -11.43 3.55
N HIS A 65 11.52 -11.03 4.52
CA HIS A 65 11.95 -10.48 5.81
C HIS A 65 11.56 -11.32 7.03
N GLY A 66 10.78 -12.40 6.87
CA GLY A 66 10.18 -13.13 7.99
C GLY A 66 11.17 -13.89 8.88
N GLY A 67 12.39 -14.11 8.40
CA GLY A 67 13.42 -14.85 9.15
C GLY A 67 13.13 -16.35 9.29
N PRO A 68 13.98 -17.08 10.05
CA PRO A 68 13.89 -18.53 10.17
C PRO A 68 12.84 -19.02 11.18
N ASP A 69 12.47 -18.21 12.18
CA ASP A 69 11.50 -18.59 13.22
C ASP A 69 10.06 -18.34 12.75
N ARG A 70 9.57 -19.26 11.92
CA ARG A 70 8.23 -19.18 11.31
C ARG A 70 7.10 -19.29 12.33
N GLU A 71 7.27 -20.07 13.40
CA GLU A 71 6.23 -20.22 14.42
C GLU A 71 6.06 -18.94 15.25
N ALA A 72 7.16 -18.30 15.65
CA ALA A 72 7.10 -17.01 16.34
C ALA A 72 6.47 -15.93 15.45
N LEU A 73 6.82 -15.89 14.15
CA LEU A 73 6.22 -14.98 13.19
C LEU A 73 4.72 -15.24 13.02
N ALA A 74 4.32 -16.50 12.83
CA ALA A 74 2.91 -16.90 12.72
C ALA A 74 2.11 -16.46 13.95
N ARG A 75 2.67 -16.64 15.15
CA ARG A 75 2.06 -16.18 16.40
C ARG A 75 1.94 -14.66 16.44
N ALA A 76 2.99 -13.93 16.05
CA ALA A 76 2.96 -12.47 16.01
C ALA A 76 1.91 -11.93 15.03
N ILE A 77 1.77 -12.53 13.84
CA ILE A 77 0.72 -12.17 12.88
C ILE A 77 -0.67 -12.49 13.45
N ALA A 78 -0.86 -13.69 13.99
CA ALA A 78 -2.14 -14.10 14.58
C ALA A 78 -2.56 -13.18 15.75
N ALA A 79 -1.58 -12.65 16.50
CA ALA A 79 -1.82 -11.71 17.58
C ALA A 79 -2.36 -10.35 17.12
N THR A 80 -2.31 -10.02 15.82
CA THR A 80 -2.90 -8.78 15.31
C THR A 80 -4.33 -8.96 14.79
N ARG A 81 -4.93 -10.15 14.90
CA ARG A 81 -6.29 -10.43 14.43
C ARG A 81 -7.35 -9.65 15.21
N VAL A 82 -8.32 -9.10 14.47
CA VAL A 82 -9.51 -8.47 15.03
C VAL A 82 -10.52 -9.56 15.37
N ARG A 83 -10.95 -9.58 16.64
CA ARG A 83 -11.92 -10.56 17.16
C ARG A 83 -13.36 -10.11 17.06
N ASN A 84 -13.55 -8.82 17.30
CA ASN A 84 -14.85 -8.20 17.29
C ASN A 84 -14.71 -6.86 16.57
N ILE A 85 -15.32 -6.78 15.39
CA ILE A 85 -15.27 -5.57 14.57
C ILE A 85 -15.99 -4.38 15.22
N MET A 86 -16.85 -4.60 16.21
CA MET A 86 -17.62 -3.56 16.92
C MET A 86 -16.94 -3.06 18.19
N ARG A 87 -15.68 -3.45 18.44
CA ARG A 87 -14.92 -3.01 19.62
C ARG A 87 -13.52 -2.57 19.21
N PRO A 88 -12.89 -1.63 19.95
CA PRO A 88 -11.49 -1.33 19.77
C PRO A 88 -10.63 -2.58 19.91
N PHE A 89 -9.41 -2.55 19.38
CA PHE A 89 -8.49 -3.68 19.49
C PHE A 89 -8.29 -4.12 20.95
N GLN A 90 -8.35 -5.43 21.20
CA GLN A 90 -8.06 -6.05 22.48
C GLN A 90 -6.92 -7.06 22.31
N PRO A 91 -5.72 -6.80 22.86
CA PRO A 91 -4.62 -7.74 22.82
C PRO A 91 -4.99 -9.04 23.54
N MET A 92 -4.73 -10.17 22.90
CA MET A 92 -4.93 -11.49 23.46
C MET A 92 -3.91 -12.46 22.89
N GLU A 93 -3.60 -13.49 23.66
CA GLU A 93 -2.77 -14.59 23.19
C GLU A 93 -3.51 -15.35 22.06
N PRO A 94 -2.87 -15.57 20.90
CA PRO A 94 -3.48 -16.35 19.83
C PRO A 94 -3.78 -17.79 20.25
N LEU A 95 -4.90 -18.32 19.77
CA LEU A 95 -5.20 -19.74 19.93
C LEU A 95 -4.27 -20.56 19.03
N PHE A 96 -3.98 -21.81 19.43
CA PHE A 96 -3.14 -22.72 18.66
C PHE A 96 -3.59 -22.83 17.19
N GLY A 97 -4.90 -22.98 16.95
CA GLY A 97 -5.44 -23.08 15.58
C GLY A 97 -5.21 -21.83 14.72
N GLU A 98 -5.01 -20.66 15.33
CA GLU A 98 -4.75 -19.41 14.62
C GLU A 98 -3.28 -19.27 14.26
N VAL A 99 -2.39 -19.69 15.18
CA VAL A 99 -0.96 -19.79 14.89
C VAL A 99 -0.73 -20.80 13.77
N GLN A 100 -1.34 -21.99 13.86
CA GLN A 100 -1.24 -23.01 12.80
C GLN A 100 -1.85 -22.55 11.48
N PHE A 101 -2.90 -21.73 11.52
CA PHE A 101 -3.43 -21.12 10.32
C PHE A 101 -2.41 -20.18 9.67
N GLU A 102 -1.79 -19.26 10.43
CA GLU A 102 -0.80 -18.34 9.88
C GLU A 102 0.44 -19.06 9.40
N LEU A 103 0.88 -20.10 10.12
CA LEU A 103 2.01 -20.92 9.71
C LEU A 103 1.78 -21.52 8.31
N ARG A 104 0.59 -22.08 8.06
CA ARG A 104 0.22 -22.58 6.73
C ARG A 104 0.23 -21.51 5.65
N LEU A 105 -0.17 -20.27 5.97
CA LEU A 105 -0.11 -19.17 5.00
C LEU A 105 1.33 -18.69 4.74
N LEU A 106 2.20 -18.78 5.75
CA LEU A 106 3.63 -18.48 5.60
C LEU A 106 4.36 -19.58 4.80
N ASP A 107 3.93 -20.83 4.92
CA ASP A 107 4.49 -21.98 4.19
C ASP A 107 3.94 -22.08 2.76
N GLU A 108 2.72 -21.60 2.53
CA GLU A 108 2.06 -21.55 1.21
C GLU A 108 1.69 -20.10 0.82
N PRO A 109 2.64 -19.18 0.50
CA PRO A 109 2.34 -17.77 0.25
C PRO A 109 1.33 -17.50 -0.88
N ALA A 110 1.24 -18.41 -1.86
CA ALA A 110 0.26 -18.34 -2.95
C ALA A 110 -1.18 -18.64 -2.51
N LYS A 111 -1.38 -19.09 -1.27
CA LYS A 111 -2.69 -19.40 -0.72
C LYS A 111 -3.34 -18.14 -0.15
N ARG A 112 -4.58 -17.89 -0.54
CA ARG A 112 -5.41 -16.80 -0.02
C ARG A 112 -6.62 -17.38 0.69
N VAL A 113 -6.84 -16.93 1.92
CA VAL A 113 -8.07 -17.24 2.68
C VAL A 113 -8.75 -15.92 3.06
N PRO A 114 -9.90 -15.59 2.46
CA PRO A 114 -10.61 -14.34 2.75
C PRO A 114 -11.33 -14.41 4.11
N GLY A 115 -11.77 -13.25 4.60
CA GLY A 115 -12.69 -13.15 5.74
C GLY A 115 -12.06 -13.00 7.12
N ILE A 116 -10.73 -13.04 7.24
CA ILE A 116 -10.03 -12.71 8.49
C ILE A 116 -9.50 -11.28 8.41
N LEU A 117 -9.85 -10.48 9.42
CA LEU A 117 -9.45 -9.08 9.54
C LEU A 117 -8.31 -8.93 10.54
N TYR A 118 -7.31 -8.14 10.19
CA TYR A 118 -6.17 -7.79 11.05
C TYR A 118 -6.20 -6.30 11.37
N ASP A 119 -5.81 -5.94 12.60
CA ASP A 119 -5.62 -4.55 12.99
C ASP A 119 -4.43 -3.98 12.23
N ALA A 120 -4.71 -3.01 11.37
CA ALA A 120 -3.74 -2.45 10.45
C ALA A 120 -2.50 -1.92 11.18
N TYR A 121 -2.69 -1.15 12.26
CA TYR A 121 -1.57 -0.50 12.94
C TYR A 121 -0.62 -1.49 13.63
N ARG A 122 -1.15 -2.55 14.24
CA ARG A 122 -0.33 -3.62 14.83
C ARG A 122 0.35 -4.47 13.78
N TYR A 123 -0.35 -4.78 12.69
CA TYR A 123 0.22 -5.51 11.56
C TYR A 123 1.40 -4.74 10.94
N LEU A 124 1.23 -3.44 10.68
CA LEU A 124 2.31 -2.60 10.13
C LEU A 124 3.48 -2.47 11.12
N ARG A 125 3.23 -2.44 12.43
CA ARG A 125 4.29 -2.43 13.45
C ARG A 125 5.13 -3.70 13.37
N LEU A 126 4.50 -4.87 13.30
CA LEU A 126 5.19 -6.15 13.11
C LEU A 126 6.07 -6.12 11.85
N MET A 127 5.50 -5.70 10.71
CA MET A 127 6.26 -5.61 9.46
C MET A 127 7.45 -4.65 9.58
N ARG A 128 7.27 -3.50 10.26
CA ARG A 128 8.34 -2.54 10.49
C ARG A 128 9.50 -3.11 11.30
N GLU A 129 9.21 -3.96 12.29
CA GLU A 129 10.23 -4.59 13.14
C GLU A 129 11.09 -5.59 12.37
N LEU A 130 10.52 -6.23 11.33
CA LEU A 130 11.20 -7.16 10.44
C LEU A 130 12.13 -6.46 9.43
N LEU A 131 11.89 -5.17 9.11
CA LEU A 131 12.73 -4.45 8.16
C LEU A 131 14.19 -4.29 8.67
N PRO A 132 15.20 -4.48 7.81
CA PRO A 132 16.59 -4.31 8.20
C PRO A 132 16.87 -2.83 8.57
N PRO A 133 17.70 -2.55 9.59
CA PRO A 133 17.97 -1.18 10.04
C PRO A 133 18.41 -0.20 8.94
N ARG A 134 19.12 -0.71 7.92
CA ARG A 134 19.63 0.10 6.79
C ARG A 134 18.54 0.56 5.84
N GLU A 135 17.45 -0.21 5.72
CA GLU A 135 16.30 0.15 4.88
C GLU A 135 15.26 0.95 5.65
N ARG A 136 15.31 0.95 7.01
CA ARG A 136 14.41 1.72 7.91
C ARG A 136 14.67 3.24 7.90
N THR A 137 14.52 3.86 6.74
CA THR A 137 14.69 5.29 6.50
C THR A 137 13.59 5.86 5.62
N LEU A 138 13.27 7.15 5.79
CA LEU A 138 12.34 7.87 4.92
C LEU A 138 12.86 8.04 3.49
N ARG A 139 14.13 7.68 3.23
CA ARG A 139 14.70 7.60 1.88
C ARG A 139 14.41 6.27 1.16
N ALA A 140 13.78 5.30 1.81
CA ALA A 140 13.35 4.05 1.21
C ALA A 140 11.85 3.88 1.46
N LEU A 141 11.05 3.85 0.40
CA LEU A 141 9.64 3.55 0.49
C LEU A 141 9.44 2.04 0.37
N HIS A 142 8.64 1.47 1.26
CA HIS A 142 8.25 0.06 1.20
C HIS A 142 6.74 -0.02 0.96
N VAL A 143 6.33 -0.70 -0.11
CA VAL A 143 4.92 -1.00 -0.40
C VAL A 143 4.78 -2.50 -0.56
N ALA A 144 4.08 -3.14 0.37
CA ALA A 144 3.78 -4.56 0.28
C ALA A 144 2.36 -4.77 -0.26
N PHE A 145 2.25 -5.63 -1.27
CA PHE A 145 0.96 -6.17 -1.68
C PHE A 145 0.68 -7.40 -0.83
N GLU A 146 -0.47 -7.44 -0.15
CA GLU A 146 -0.81 -8.49 0.79
C GLU A 146 -2.24 -8.96 0.60
N HIS A 147 -2.47 -10.27 0.70
CA HIS A 147 -3.81 -10.82 0.60
C HIS A 147 -4.62 -10.69 1.90
N ARG A 148 -3.97 -10.43 3.03
CA ARG A 148 -4.66 -10.26 4.32
C ARG A 148 -5.48 -8.98 4.32
N ILE A 149 -6.71 -9.04 4.84
CA ILE A 149 -7.57 -7.87 4.97
C ILE A 149 -7.10 -7.09 6.19
N LEU A 150 -6.66 -5.85 5.98
CA LEU A 150 -6.30 -4.94 7.06
C LEU A 150 -7.47 -3.99 7.33
N GLY A 151 -7.74 -3.74 8.61
CA GLY A 151 -8.78 -2.82 9.04
C GLY A 151 -8.29 -1.81 10.06
N THR A 152 -8.92 -0.64 10.05
CA THR A 152 -8.73 0.39 11.08
C THR A 152 -10.02 0.57 11.85
N PHE A 153 -9.93 0.72 13.17
CA PHE A 153 -11.07 1.13 14.01
C PHE A 153 -11.31 2.63 13.84
N ASP A 154 -12.53 3.00 13.45
CA ASP A 154 -12.89 4.37 13.08
C ASP A 154 -13.83 5.01 14.13
N GLU A 155 -14.12 6.30 13.98
CA GLU A 155 -14.92 7.07 14.94
C GLU A 155 -16.38 6.59 15.07
N ASP A 156 -16.89 5.87 14.06
CA ASP A 156 -18.22 5.25 14.09
C ASP A 156 -18.28 3.99 14.98
N GLY A 157 -17.20 3.68 15.71
CA GLY A 157 -17.16 2.65 16.73
C GLY A 157 -17.00 1.23 16.19
N ARG A 158 -16.51 1.08 14.96
CA ARG A 158 -16.24 -0.24 14.35
C ARG A 158 -15.02 -0.24 13.44
N TYR A 159 -14.53 -1.43 13.13
CA TYR A 159 -13.50 -1.66 12.14
C TYR A 159 -14.03 -1.53 10.71
N HIS A 160 -13.23 -0.89 9.87
CA HIS A 160 -13.43 -0.82 8.43
C HIS A 160 -12.24 -1.45 7.72
N ALA A 161 -12.51 -2.38 6.81
CA ALA A 161 -11.49 -2.93 5.93
C ALA A 161 -10.97 -1.82 4.99
N ARG A 162 -9.66 -1.81 4.77
CA ARG A 162 -8.97 -0.81 3.94
C ARG A 162 -8.28 -1.49 2.77
N ALA A 163 -8.44 -0.91 1.58
CA ALA A 163 -7.70 -1.33 0.40
C ALA A 163 -6.21 -0.94 0.49
N VAL A 164 -5.90 0.17 1.16
CA VAL A 164 -4.54 0.60 1.45
C VAL A 164 -4.44 1.10 2.88
N VAL A 165 -3.33 0.77 3.55
CA VAL A 165 -2.92 1.37 4.81
C VAL A 165 -1.60 2.06 4.57
N CYS A 166 -1.65 3.40 4.53
CA CYS A 166 -0.45 4.21 4.33
C CYS A 166 0.31 4.30 5.66
N GLY A 167 1.50 3.72 5.69
CA GLY A 167 2.35 3.62 6.87
C GLY A 167 3.78 3.27 6.47
N TYR A 168 4.54 2.72 7.41
CA TYR A 168 5.93 2.33 7.16
C TYR A 168 6.24 0.93 7.72
N PRO A 169 6.24 -0.13 6.89
CA PRO A 169 5.92 -0.13 5.45
C PRO A 169 4.44 0.19 5.18
N SER A 170 4.10 0.61 3.96
CA SER A 170 2.71 0.72 3.52
C SER A 170 2.22 -0.62 2.99
N VAL A 171 0.93 -0.91 3.14
CA VAL A 171 0.32 -2.15 2.65
C VAL A 171 -0.85 -1.83 1.73
N VAL A 172 -0.83 -2.42 0.53
CA VAL A 172 -1.98 -2.49 -0.38
C VAL A 172 -2.58 -3.88 -0.24
N SER A 173 -3.76 -3.97 0.35
CA SER A 173 -4.44 -5.25 0.57
C SER A 173 -5.21 -5.66 -0.68
N THR A 174 -4.81 -6.72 -1.36
CA THR A 174 -5.51 -7.22 -2.56
C THR A 174 -6.92 -7.69 -2.22
N SER A 175 -7.11 -8.34 -1.08
CA SER A 175 -8.46 -8.64 -0.55
C SER A 175 -9.18 -7.39 -0.06
N GLY A 176 -8.48 -6.42 0.50
CA GLY A 176 -9.05 -5.13 0.91
C GLY A 176 -9.60 -4.32 -0.26
N ILE A 177 -9.02 -4.44 -1.47
CA ILE A 177 -9.58 -3.86 -2.70
C ILE A 177 -10.96 -4.45 -3.03
N VAL A 178 -11.15 -5.74 -2.78
CA VAL A 178 -12.41 -6.46 -3.05
C VAL A 178 -13.45 -6.22 -1.96
N GLU A 179 -13.03 -6.25 -0.69
CA GLU A 179 -13.94 -6.28 0.46
C GLU A 179 -14.10 -4.95 1.19
N GLY A 180 -13.15 -4.02 1.05
CA GLY A 180 -13.18 -2.71 1.73
C GLY A 180 -14.26 -1.79 1.16
N PRO A 181 -14.19 -1.41 -0.13
CA PRO A 181 -15.20 -0.55 -0.73
C PRO A 181 -16.56 -1.25 -0.86
N ALA A 182 -17.63 -0.53 -0.54
CA ALA A 182 -18.99 -1.04 -0.61
C ALA A 182 -19.38 -1.41 -2.05
N LYS A 183 -19.90 -2.63 -2.22
CA LYS A 183 -20.50 -3.12 -3.47
C LYS A 183 -21.85 -2.40 -3.75
N PRO A 184 -22.40 -2.46 -4.97
CA PRO A 184 -23.67 -1.82 -5.30
C PRO A 184 -24.80 -2.19 -4.32
N ALA A 185 -25.65 -1.25 -3.91
CA ALA A 185 -26.69 -1.52 -2.91
C ALA A 185 -27.64 -2.69 -3.31
N ALA A 186 -27.92 -2.82 -4.61
CA ALA A 186 -28.75 -3.91 -5.15
C ALA A 186 -28.11 -5.31 -4.96
N TYR A 187 -26.78 -5.41 -4.91
CA TYR A 187 -26.07 -6.67 -4.63
C TYR A 187 -26.49 -7.26 -3.28
N TYR A 188 -26.60 -6.43 -2.24
CA TYR A 188 -26.99 -6.90 -0.92
C TYR A 188 -28.44 -7.38 -0.87
N LYS A 189 -29.34 -6.76 -1.65
CA LYS A 189 -30.74 -7.22 -1.77
C LYS A 189 -30.83 -8.61 -2.39
N VAL A 190 -30.13 -8.82 -3.51
CA VAL A 190 -30.06 -10.12 -4.20
C VAL A 190 -29.43 -11.17 -3.29
N LYS A 191 -28.30 -10.83 -2.64
CA LYS A 191 -27.63 -11.71 -1.68
C LYS A 191 -28.57 -12.14 -0.55
N ALA A 192 -29.33 -11.20 0.02
CA ALA A 192 -30.29 -11.50 1.10
C ALA A 192 -31.43 -12.41 0.61
N GLN A 193 -32.03 -12.11 -0.54
CA GLN A 193 -33.11 -12.92 -1.14
C GLN A 193 -32.67 -14.36 -1.41
N LEU A 194 -31.49 -14.55 -2.02
CA LEU A 194 -30.95 -15.87 -2.30
C LEU A 194 -30.60 -16.63 -1.02
N SER A 195 -30.07 -15.93 -0.01
CA SER A 195 -29.76 -16.55 1.29
C SER A 195 -31.02 -17.09 1.98
N ILE A 196 -32.13 -16.36 1.89
CA ILE A 196 -33.43 -16.79 2.42
C ILE A 196 -33.96 -17.98 1.61
N ALA A 197 -33.91 -17.90 0.28
CA ALA A 197 -34.47 -18.93 -0.60
C ALA A 197 -33.73 -20.29 -0.51
N LEU A 198 -32.41 -20.26 -0.31
CA LEU A 198 -31.56 -21.44 -0.38
C LEU A 198 -31.04 -21.91 0.99
N GLY A 199 -31.32 -21.17 2.07
CA GLY A 199 -30.80 -21.47 3.42
C GLY A 199 -29.27 -21.39 3.55
N ALA A 200 -28.58 -20.91 2.52
CA ALA A 200 -27.13 -20.74 2.46
C ALA A 200 -26.82 -19.50 1.59
N ILE A 201 -25.65 -18.88 1.78
CA ILE A 201 -25.24 -17.70 0.99
C ILE A 201 -24.60 -18.17 -0.32
N PRO A 202 -25.26 -18.08 -1.49
CA PRO A 202 -24.66 -18.51 -2.75
C PRO A 202 -23.88 -17.33 -3.33
N PHE A 203 -22.69 -17.08 -2.79
CA PHE A 203 -21.90 -15.89 -3.10
C PHE A 203 -21.72 -15.68 -4.61
N ASP A 204 -21.42 -16.73 -5.37
CA ASP A 204 -21.20 -16.64 -6.81
C ASP A 204 -22.49 -16.29 -7.57
N ALA A 205 -23.61 -16.96 -7.24
CA ALA A 205 -24.91 -16.66 -7.85
C ALA A 205 -25.39 -15.23 -7.55
N ALA A 206 -25.11 -14.72 -6.34
CA ALA A 206 -25.45 -13.35 -5.95
C ALA A 206 -24.59 -12.31 -6.68
N LYS A 207 -23.37 -12.68 -7.10
CA LYS A 207 -22.43 -11.79 -7.80
C LYS A 207 -22.70 -11.71 -9.30
N GLU A 208 -23.21 -12.78 -9.92
CA GLU A 208 -23.37 -12.87 -11.38
C GLU A 208 -24.10 -11.68 -12.03
N PRO A 209 -25.24 -11.17 -11.49
CA PRO A 209 -25.96 -10.03 -12.08
C PRO A 209 -25.17 -8.70 -12.04
N PHE A 210 -24.10 -8.66 -11.23
CA PHE A 210 -23.31 -7.46 -10.95
C PHE A 210 -21.87 -7.57 -11.47
N LYS A 211 -21.58 -8.60 -12.28
CA LYS A 211 -20.25 -8.81 -12.86
C LYS A 211 -19.76 -7.55 -13.58
N GLY A 212 -18.53 -7.16 -13.28
CA GLY A 212 -17.91 -5.93 -13.81
C GLY A 212 -18.23 -4.65 -13.03
N GLN A 213 -19.23 -4.64 -12.14
CA GLN A 213 -19.59 -3.46 -11.33
C GLN A 213 -18.76 -3.29 -10.05
N PHE A 214 -17.93 -4.27 -9.71
CA PHE A 214 -16.94 -4.21 -8.64
C PHE A 214 -15.69 -5.00 -9.03
N ILE A 215 -14.58 -4.76 -8.33
CA ILE A 215 -13.36 -5.55 -8.45
C ILE A 215 -13.51 -6.81 -7.59
N ASP A 216 -13.32 -7.98 -8.19
CA ASP A 216 -13.30 -9.26 -7.49
C ASP A 216 -11.87 -9.82 -7.40
N TYR A 217 -11.73 -10.95 -6.71
CA TYR A 217 -10.46 -11.67 -6.66
C TYR A 217 -9.99 -12.04 -8.07
N ASP A 218 -8.71 -11.75 -8.34
CA ASP A 218 -8.05 -11.97 -9.63
C ASP A 218 -8.76 -11.33 -10.83
N ASP A 219 -9.44 -10.20 -10.60
CA ASP A 219 -9.97 -9.37 -11.67
C ASP A 219 -8.82 -8.84 -12.57
N PRO A 220 -8.96 -8.83 -13.90
CA PRO A 220 -7.95 -8.27 -14.81
C PRO A 220 -7.59 -6.80 -14.54
N ARG A 221 -8.49 -6.06 -13.88
CA ARG A 221 -8.28 -4.64 -13.52
C ARG A 221 -7.46 -4.47 -12.23
N LEU A 222 -7.13 -5.55 -11.52
CA LEU A 222 -6.48 -5.49 -10.21
C LEU A 222 -5.14 -4.75 -10.24
N THR A 223 -4.26 -5.05 -11.21
CA THR A 223 -2.98 -4.35 -11.35
C THR A 223 -3.19 -2.85 -11.44
N ARG A 224 -4.15 -2.40 -12.25
CA ARG A 224 -4.45 -0.98 -12.41
C ARG A 224 -4.92 -0.33 -11.11
N VAL A 225 -5.76 -1.00 -10.34
CA VAL A 225 -6.24 -0.51 -9.04
C VAL A 225 -5.10 -0.48 -8.02
N ALA A 226 -4.31 -1.55 -7.94
CA ALA A 226 -3.15 -1.67 -7.07
C ALA A 226 -2.08 -0.60 -7.35
N THR A 227 -1.85 -0.25 -8.63
CA THR A 227 -0.96 0.87 -8.99
C THR A 227 -1.40 2.18 -8.35
N GLY A 228 -2.71 2.49 -8.35
CA GLY A 228 -3.20 3.74 -7.76
C GLY A 228 -3.04 3.77 -6.25
N TYR A 229 -3.31 2.67 -5.57
CA TYR A 229 -3.08 2.55 -4.13
C TYR A 229 -1.59 2.56 -3.75
N ALA A 230 -0.72 1.99 -4.59
CA ALA A 230 0.72 2.12 -4.41
C ALA A 230 1.16 3.59 -4.59
N LEU A 231 0.68 4.28 -5.63
CA LEU A 231 0.94 5.72 -5.79
C LEU A 231 0.42 6.52 -4.60
N GLN A 232 -0.73 6.14 -4.04
CA GLN A 232 -1.26 6.77 -2.84
C GLN A 232 -0.35 6.59 -1.63
N ALA A 233 0.20 5.39 -1.42
CA ALA A 233 1.21 5.16 -0.39
C ALA A 233 2.47 6.02 -0.62
N ALA A 234 2.92 6.16 -1.86
CA ALA A 234 4.06 7.02 -2.20
C ALA A 234 3.78 8.49 -1.95
N MET A 235 2.60 8.98 -2.35
CA MET A 235 2.19 10.36 -2.13
C MET A 235 2.07 10.66 -0.64
N TYR A 236 1.43 9.79 0.14
CA TYR A 236 1.38 9.93 1.60
C TYR A 236 2.78 9.93 2.22
N HIS A 237 3.68 9.06 1.77
CA HIS A 237 5.06 9.04 2.26
C HIS A 237 5.76 10.39 2.04
N ILE A 238 5.57 11.00 0.86
CA ILE A 238 6.22 12.25 0.44
C ILE A 238 5.57 13.48 1.08
N THR A 239 4.24 13.59 1.03
CA THR A 239 3.49 14.81 1.37
C THR A 239 2.73 14.73 2.70
N LYS A 240 2.63 13.54 3.30
CA LYS A 240 1.81 13.22 4.48
C LYS A 240 0.30 13.39 4.26
N GLU A 241 -0.13 13.56 3.01
CA GLU A 241 -1.54 13.67 2.65
C GLU A 241 -2.05 12.33 2.10
N PRO A 242 -3.05 11.70 2.76
CA PRO A 242 -3.39 10.33 2.45
C PRO A 242 -4.31 10.17 1.23
N PHE A 243 -5.19 11.13 0.95
CA PHE A 243 -6.21 10.99 -0.10
C PHE A 243 -6.55 12.30 -0.81
N CYS A 244 -7.10 12.16 -2.02
CA CYS A 244 -7.70 13.22 -2.80
C CYS A 244 -9.23 13.19 -2.71
N GLU A 245 -9.86 14.34 -2.87
CA GLU A 245 -11.32 14.49 -2.94
C GLU A 245 -11.85 14.55 -4.38
N ASP A 246 -10.97 14.65 -5.38
CA ASP A 246 -11.37 14.64 -6.79
C ASP A 246 -11.71 13.20 -7.22
N PRO A 247 -12.97 12.90 -7.59
CA PRO A 247 -13.43 11.55 -7.92
C PRO A 247 -12.80 10.97 -9.19
N ASP A 248 -12.20 11.81 -10.03
CA ASP A 248 -11.46 11.38 -11.21
C ASP A 248 -9.94 11.28 -10.94
N CYS A 249 -9.48 11.63 -9.74
CA CYS A 249 -8.10 11.43 -9.35
C CYS A 249 -7.86 9.99 -8.92
N ARG A 250 -6.77 9.39 -9.37
CA ARG A 250 -6.32 8.05 -8.97
C ARG A 250 -6.00 7.92 -7.47
N LEU A 251 -5.92 9.04 -6.75
CA LEU A 251 -5.72 9.08 -5.29
C LEU A 251 -7.03 9.32 -4.53
N PHE A 252 -8.18 9.23 -5.18
CA PHE A 252 -9.48 9.47 -4.57
C PHE A 252 -9.77 8.49 -3.43
N ASN A 253 -10.35 8.99 -2.33
CA ASN A 253 -10.81 8.17 -1.22
C ASN A 253 -12.12 7.45 -1.55
N ALA A 254 -12.05 6.42 -2.41
CA ALA A 254 -13.22 5.65 -2.80
C ALA A 254 -13.76 4.83 -1.62
N HIS A 255 -15.04 5.02 -1.28
CA HIS A 255 -15.76 4.22 -0.30
C HIS A 255 -16.66 3.19 -0.96
N TRP A 256 -17.01 3.40 -2.24
CA TRP A 256 -17.80 2.49 -3.05
C TRP A 256 -16.98 1.90 -4.20
N GLN A 257 -17.31 0.67 -4.60
CA GLN A 257 -16.72 0.01 -5.76
C GLN A 257 -16.91 0.81 -7.06
N ALA A 258 -18.02 1.51 -7.21
CA ALA A 258 -18.27 2.39 -8.36
C ALA A 258 -17.28 3.57 -8.40
N GLU A 259 -17.00 4.18 -7.26
CA GLU A 259 -16.03 5.28 -7.13
C GLU A 259 -14.61 4.78 -7.37
N LEU A 260 -14.26 3.61 -6.82
CA LEU A 260 -12.99 2.94 -7.06
C LEU A 260 -12.77 2.74 -8.56
N ILE A 261 -13.75 2.16 -9.25
CA ILE A 261 -13.69 1.92 -10.69
C ILE A 261 -13.57 3.24 -11.46
N ARG A 262 -14.30 4.29 -11.07
CA ARG A 262 -14.20 5.62 -11.67
C ARG A 262 -12.78 6.16 -11.59
N ALA A 263 -12.22 6.26 -10.39
CA ALA A 263 -10.90 6.82 -10.14
C ALA A 263 -9.77 5.97 -10.78
N GLN A 264 -9.83 4.66 -10.55
CA GLN A 264 -8.72 3.76 -10.87
C GLN A 264 -8.75 3.23 -12.30
N VAL A 265 -9.93 2.90 -12.81
CA VAL A 265 -10.08 2.18 -14.08
C VAL A 265 -10.48 3.11 -15.21
N GLN A 266 -11.53 3.91 -15.00
CA GLN A 266 -12.09 4.79 -16.03
C GLN A 266 -11.20 6.03 -16.22
N SER A 267 -10.98 6.82 -15.17
CA SER A 267 -10.14 8.02 -15.23
C SER A 267 -8.66 7.70 -15.25
N HIS A 268 -8.19 6.81 -14.36
CA HIS A 268 -6.80 6.32 -14.27
C HIS A 268 -5.71 7.41 -14.20
N ARG A 269 -6.08 8.66 -13.88
CA ARG A 269 -5.22 9.85 -13.96
C ARG A 269 -5.02 10.49 -12.60
N LEU A 270 -3.87 11.11 -12.39
CA LEU A 270 -3.70 12.09 -11.32
C LEU A 270 -4.40 13.40 -11.69
N CYS A 271 -5.07 14.06 -10.75
CA CYS A 271 -5.59 15.42 -10.95
C CYS A 271 -4.45 16.43 -11.16
N GLN A 272 -4.75 17.66 -11.58
CA GLN A 272 -3.71 18.65 -11.88
C GLN A 272 -2.74 18.86 -10.72
N ARG A 273 -3.27 18.99 -9.50
CA ARG A 273 -2.48 19.15 -8.27
C ARG A 273 -1.48 18.00 -8.08
N HIS A 274 -1.95 16.75 -8.18
CA HIS A 274 -1.10 15.58 -7.97
C HIS A 274 -0.10 15.35 -9.10
N ARG A 275 -0.43 15.73 -10.34
CA ARG A 275 0.55 15.75 -11.45
C ARG A 275 1.66 16.77 -11.20
N GLU A 276 1.35 17.92 -10.64
CA GLU A 276 2.36 18.93 -10.28
C GLU A 276 3.27 18.42 -9.16
N ILE A 277 2.72 17.72 -8.17
CA ILE A 277 3.50 17.03 -7.11
C ILE A 277 4.43 15.98 -7.73
N ALA A 278 3.89 15.05 -8.53
CA ALA A 278 4.66 14.00 -9.21
C ALA A 278 5.82 14.58 -10.04
N ARG A 279 5.56 15.64 -10.83
CA ARG A 279 6.59 16.34 -11.61
C ARG A 279 7.68 16.97 -10.76
N ARG A 280 7.36 17.51 -9.58
CA ARG A 280 8.36 18.07 -8.66
C ARG A 280 9.21 16.96 -8.06
N VAL A 281 8.59 15.84 -7.70
CA VAL A 281 9.29 14.64 -7.21
C VAL A 281 10.26 14.11 -8.26
N ALA A 282 9.81 13.90 -9.50
CA ALA A 282 10.63 13.38 -10.59
C ALA A 282 11.82 14.29 -10.96
N ARG A 283 11.71 15.60 -10.71
CA ARG A 283 12.78 16.58 -10.95
C ARG A 283 13.70 16.77 -9.75
N ALA A 284 13.32 16.27 -8.58
CA ALA A 284 14.17 16.33 -7.41
C ALA A 284 15.35 15.39 -7.65
N GLU A 285 16.53 15.93 -7.93
CA GLU A 285 17.74 15.11 -8.00
C GLU A 285 17.81 14.24 -6.74
N PRO A 286 18.20 12.95 -6.84
CA PRO A 286 18.48 12.15 -5.67
C PRO A 286 19.66 12.79 -4.94
N SER A 287 19.36 13.68 -3.98
CA SER A 287 20.34 14.52 -3.28
C SER A 287 21.46 13.64 -2.76
N ALA A 288 22.64 13.67 -3.38
CA ALA A 288 23.77 12.81 -3.04
C ALA A 288 24.38 13.12 -1.65
N LYS A 289 23.80 14.03 -0.87
CA LYS A 289 24.27 14.37 0.47
C LYS A 289 23.70 13.38 1.49
N GLY A 290 24.47 12.34 1.82
CA GLY A 290 24.15 11.46 2.95
C GLY A 290 24.80 10.08 2.95
N LEU A 291 25.44 9.66 1.85
CA LEU A 291 26.27 8.46 1.87
C LEU A 291 27.72 8.92 1.92
N SER A 292 28.22 9.11 3.14
CA SER A 292 29.65 9.19 3.41
C SER A 292 30.31 7.96 2.81
N ARG A 293 31.06 8.16 1.73
CA ARG A 293 32.01 7.19 1.21
C ARG A 293 33.03 6.95 2.33
N GLU A 294 33.04 5.76 2.91
CA GLU A 294 34.23 5.30 3.64
C GLU A 294 35.42 5.36 2.68
N PRO A 295 36.57 5.91 3.09
CA PRO A 295 37.74 5.91 2.24
C PRO A 295 38.23 4.46 2.13
N ALA A 296 38.32 3.99 0.89
CA ALA A 296 39.10 2.80 0.56
C ALA A 296 40.51 2.99 1.11
N SER A 297 40.89 2.16 2.08
CA SER A 297 42.25 2.06 2.59
C SER A 297 43.15 1.49 1.50
N GLY A 298 43.60 2.37 0.61
CA GLY A 298 44.65 2.12 -0.36
C GLY A 298 45.98 1.96 0.35
N ARG A 299 46.55 0.76 0.24
CA ARG A 299 47.96 0.46 0.48
C ARG A 299 48.87 1.55 -0.07
N ARG A 300 49.87 1.97 0.70
CA ARG A 300 51.20 2.34 0.18
C ARG A 300 52.29 1.72 1.03
N GLU A 301 53.20 1.09 0.32
CA GLU A 301 54.39 0.40 0.81
C GLU A 301 55.50 1.38 1.23
N SER A 302 56.43 0.81 2.01
CA SER A 302 57.86 1.14 2.07
C SER A 302 58.27 2.43 2.80
N HIS A 303 59.09 2.28 3.84
CA HIS A 303 60.51 2.60 3.82
C HIS A 303 61.20 1.92 5.00
N GLY A 304 62.32 1.25 4.73
CA GLY A 304 63.10 0.54 5.71
C GLY A 304 64.24 1.38 6.32
N ARG A 305 65.04 0.63 7.10
CA ARG A 305 66.38 0.91 7.68
C ARG A 305 66.43 1.63 9.03
N GLY A 306 66.78 0.84 10.05
CA GLY A 306 68.14 0.90 10.61
C GLY A 306 68.25 1.37 12.05
N ARG A 307 68.41 0.45 13.00
CA ARG A 307 69.67 0.00 13.61
C ARG A 307 69.36 -1.07 14.66
#